data_AF-A0A354PCV8-F1
#
_entry.id   AF-A0A354PCV8-F1
#
_cell.length_a   1.000
_cell.length_b   1.000
_cell.length_c   1.000
_cell.angle_alpha   90.00
_cell.angle_beta   90.00
_cell.angle_gamma   90.00
#
_symmetry.space_group_name_H-M   'P 1'
#
loop_
_entity.id
_entity.type
_entity.pdbx_description
1 polymer ?
#
loop_
_entity_poly.entity_id
_entity_poly.type
_entity_poly.pdbx_seq_one_letter_code
_entity_poly.pdbx_strand_id
1 'polypeptide(L)'
;MTFCNAMTVDVEDYFQVSGFSARVCRRNWDRYECRVETSTNRLLSLLDEVQVRGTFFVLGWVAERYPALIRRIAKAGHEIASHGYWHQLVYELTPEEFVADISNSRDAIANACGLQVEAYRAPSFSIVQRSLWALDLLAENGFTIDSSIFPIGGHDRYGIPGAREEIHDLATPHGSICEFPPSAWSRPPLHLPIGGGYFRLFPLRLTTAAIDGVRRQGRPAMFYIHPWEIDAQQPRIDRVSRKTRFRHYVGLQHTERRLRRLCQTQPFDTLSAVIKSVKSRRTPATCH
;
A
#
# COMPACT_ATOMS: atom_id res chain seq x y z
N MET A 1 5.93 8.96 23.10
CA MET A 1 6.57 9.71 22.01
C MET A 1 5.60 9.74 20.83
N THR A 2 5.27 10.90 20.26
CA THR A 2 4.23 11.02 19.23
C THR A 2 4.85 11.14 17.84
N PHE A 3 4.95 10.00 17.15
CA PHE A 3 5.08 9.94 15.68
C PHE A 3 3.67 9.89 15.06
N CYS A 4 3.53 10.43 13.85
CA CYS A 4 2.40 10.09 12.99
C CYS A 4 2.51 8.65 12.51
N ASN A 5 1.38 8.03 12.21
CA ASN A 5 1.30 6.78 11.47
C ASN A 5 1.35 7.08 9.95
N ALA A 6 1.68 6.09 9.12
CA ALA A 6 1.60 6.24 7.68
C ALA A 6 0.19 5.88 7.17
N MET A 7 -0.45 6.80 6.44
CA MET A 7 -1.66 6.51 5.66
C MET A 7 -1.22 6.15 4.24
N THR A 8 -1.55 4.96 3.78
CA THR A 8 -1.17 4.50 2.44
C THR A 8 -2.39 3.99 1.66
N VAL A 9 -2.37 4.21 0.35
CA VAL A 9 -3.46 3.85 -0.55
C VAL A 9 -2.88 3.11 -1.74
N ASP A 10 -3.31 1.88 -1.98
CA ASP A 10 -2.91 1.12 -3.15
C ASP A 10 -3.95 1.39 -4.26
N VAL A 11 -3.58 2.23 -5.24
CA VAL A 11 -4.47 2.74 -6.29
C VAL A 11 -4.59 1.71 -7.40
N GLU A 12 -5.52 0.79 -7.16
CA GLU A 12 -6.00 -0.22 -8.08
C GLU A 12 -7.53 -0.23 -8.12
N ASP A 13 -8.09 -0.79 -9.19
CA ASP A 13 -9.52 -0.99 -9.35
C ASP A 13 -9.97 -2.38 -8.86
N TYR A 14 -11.28 -2.56 -8.63
CA TYR A 14 -11.82 -3.77 -8.03
C TYR A 14 -11.50 -5.05 -8.79
N PHE A 15 -11.37 -4.96 -10.12
CA PHE A 15 -11.08 -6.11 -10.99
C PHE A 15 -9.59 -6.42 -11.12
N GLN A 16 -8.70 -5.53 -10.64
CA GLN A 16 -7.25 -5.68 -10.75
C GLN A 16 -6.65 -6.51 -9.61
N VAL A 17 -7.42 -6.73 -8.55
CA VAL A 17 -7.00 -7.47 -7.36
C VAL A 17 -6.58 -8.92 -7.68
N SER A 18 -5.52 -9.41 -7.03
CA SER A 18 -5.06 -10.80 -7.15
C SER A 18 -6.11 -11.84 -6.74
N GLY A 19 -7.15 -11.43 -6.00
CA GLY A 19 -8.30 -12.29 -5.71
C GLY A 19 -9.07 -12.76 -6.96
N PHE A 20 -9.03 -11.97 -8.04
CA PHE A 20 -9.78 -12.20 -9.26
C PHE A 20 -8.91 -12.65 -10.45
N SER A 21 -7.58 -12.76 -10.31
CA SER A 21 -6.68 -13.10 -11.42
C SER A 21 -7.03 -14.41 -12.16
N ALA A 22 -7.61 -15.40 -11.47
CA ALA A 22 -8.08 -16.65 -12.07
C ALA A 22 -9.35 -16.48 -12.95
N ARG A 23 -10.01 -15.31 -12.91
CA ARG A 23 -11.26 -15.00 -13.64
C ARG A 23 -11.14 -13.77 -14.53
N VAL A 24 -10.34 -12.80 -14.11
CA VAL A 24 -10.12 -11.53 -14.79
C VAL A 24 -8.71 -11.55 -15.36
N CYS A 25 -8.60 -11.84 -16.66
CA CYS A 25 -7.34 -11.71 -17.38
C CYS A 25 -7.03 -10.23 -17.60
N ARG A 26 -5.77 -9.82 -17.39
CA ARG A 26 -5.28 -8.44 -17.56
C ARG A 26 -5.58 -7.86 -18.95
N ARG A 27 -5.49 -8.68 -20.00
CA ARG A 27 -5.83 -8.31 -21.38
C ARG A 27 -7.29 -7.89 -21.57
N ASN A 28 -8.17 -8.23 -20.61
CA ASN A 28 -9.59 -7.92 -20.65
C ASN A 28 -9.98 -6.82 -19.66
N TRP A 29 -9.02 -6.16 -18.99
CA TRP A 29 -9.31 -5.09 -18.03
C TRP A 29 -10.15 -3.96 -18.63
N ASP A 30 -9.89 -3.57 -19.87
CA ASP A 30 -10.66 -2.52 -20.57
C ASP A 30 -12.13 -2.88 -20.83
N ARG A 31 -12.56 -4.12 -20.53
CA ARG A 31 -13.97 -4.56 -20.62
C ARG A 31 -14.76 -4.36 -19.33
N TYR A 32 -14.08 -4.08 -18.22
CA TYR A 32 -14.70 -3.85 -16.93
C TYR A 32 -14.96 -2.36 -16.74
N GLU A 33 -16.08 -2.03 -16.11
CA GLU A 33 -16.36 -0.65 -15.73
C GLU A 33 -15.27 -0.18 -14.76
N CYS A 34 -14.56 0.90 -15.10
CA CYS A 34 -13.55 1.44 -14.22
C CYS A 34 -14.18 2.33 -13.15
N ARG A 35 -13.89 2.05 -11.88
CA ARG A 35 -14.34 2.80 -10.70
C ARG A 35 -13.19 3.50 -9.99
N VAL A 36 -11.94 3.24 -10.36
CA VAL A 36 -10.74 3.75 -9.68
C VAL A 36 -10.73 5.28 -9.58
N GLU A 37 -11.11 6.00 -10.63
CA GLU A 37 -11.13 7.47 -10.60
C GLU A 37 -12.17 8.00 -9.61
N THR A 38 -13.41 7.57 -9.71
CA THR A 38 -14.50 7.99 -8.80
C THR A 38 -14.18 7.65 -7.35
N SER A 39 -13.75 6.42 -7.09
CA SER A 39 -13.40 5.95 -5.74
C SER A 39 -12.20 6.69 -5.16
N THR A 40 -11.18 6.97 -5.97
CA THR A 40 -10.01 7.72 -5.52
C THR A 40 -10.38 9.17 -5.22
N ASN A 41 -11.22 9.84 -6.03
CA ASN A 41 -11.67 11.20 -5.73
C ASN A 41 -12.49 11.29 -4.44
N ARG A 42 -13.32 10.29 -4.15
CA ARG A 42 -14.04 10.19 -2.87
C ARG A 42 -13.07 10.06 -1.69
N LEU A 43 -12.03 9.25 -1.86
CA LEU A 43 -10.98 9.10 -0.85
C LEU A 43 -10.19 10.42 -0.64
N LEU A 44 -9.80 11.10 -1.72
CA LEU A 44 -9.16 12.41 -1.66
C LEU A 44 -10.03 13.43 -0.89
N SER A 45 -11.32 13.48 -1.20
CA SER A 45 -12.27 14.36 -0.51
C SER A 45 -12.36 14.04 0.99
N LEU A 46 -12.46 12.74 1.33
CA LEU A 46 -12.48 12.30 2.72
C LEU A 46 -11.20 12.70 3.47
N LEU A 47 -10.03 12.49 2.86
CA LEU A 47 -8.73 12.81 3.44
C LEU A 47 -8.53 14.33 3.61
N ASP A 48 -9.00 15.14 2.66
CA ASP A 48 -9.01 16.60 2.77
C ASP A 48 -9.91 17.08 3.91
N GLU A 49 -11.14 16.56 4.03
CA GLU A 49 -12.07 16.91 5.12
C GLU A 49 -11.47 16.68 6.52
N VAL A 50 -10.60 15.68 6.66
CA VAL A 50 -9.94 15.31 7.93
C VAL A 50 -8.47 15.77 7.99
N GLN A 51 -8.02 16.54 6.99
CA GLN A 51 -6.68 17.12 6.89
C GLN A 51 -5.55 16.08 7.04
N VAL A 52 -5.72 14.91 6.42
CA VAL A 52 -4.73 13.83 6.41
C VAL A 52 -4.05 13.76 5.04
N ARG A 53 -2.72 13.70 5.03
CA ARG A 53 -1.95 13.32 3.84
C ARG A 53 -1.59 11.84 3.90
N GLY A 54 -1.49 11.21 2.73
CA GLY A 54 -1.04 9.83 2.61
C GLY A 54 -0.15 9.62 1.39
N THR A 55 0.32 8.38 1.24
CA THR A 55 1.12 7.92 0.10
C THR A 55 0.27 7.01 -0.77
N PHE A 56 0.17 7.34 -2.05
CA PHE A 56 -0.63 6.62 -3.03
C PHE A 56 0.31 5.78 -3.90
N PHE A 57 0.29 4.46 -3.70
CA PHE A 57 0.98 3.48 -4.53
C PHE A 57 0.15 3.23 -5.78
N VAL A 58 0.58 3.78 -6.91
CA VAL A 58 -0.18 3.84 -8.15
C VAL A 58 0.26 2.74 -9.11
N LEU A 59 -0.72 2.04 -9.71
CA LEU A 59 -0.44 1.17 -10.85
C LEU A 59 -0.10 1.99 -12.10
N GLY A 60 0.96 1.63 -12.80
CA GLY A 60 1.31 2.21 -14.11
C GLY A 60 0.13 2.20 -15.09
N TRP A 61 -0.65 1.10 -15.13
CA TRP A 61 -1.87 1.00 -15.93
C TRP A 61 -2.90 2.10 -15.62
N VAL A 62 -3.07 2.45 -14.34
CA VAL A 62 -3.98 3.52 -13.90
C VAL A 62 -3.39 4.88 -14.28
N ALA A 63 -2.08 5.08 -14.12
CA ALA A 63 -1.43 6.33 -14.45
C ALA A 63 -1.55 6.70 -15.93
N GLU A 64 -1.37 5.74 -16.85
CA GLU A 64 -1.52 5.99 -18.29
C GLU A 64 -2.95 6.32 -18.70
N ARG A 65 -3.94 5.64 -18.11
CA ARG A 65 -5.36 5.82 -18.49
C ARG A 65 -6.02 7.01 -17.80
N TYR A 66 -5.60 7.32 -16.58
CA TYR A 66 -6.17 8.38 -15.76
C TYR A 66 -5.10 9.39 -15.31
N PRO A 67 -4.33 10.01 -16.22
CA PRO A 67 -3.24 10.91 -15.83
C PRO A 67 -3.75 12.15 -15.07
N ALA A 68 -4.98 12.59 -15.35
CA ALA A 68 -5.63 13.67 -14.60
C ALA A 68 -5.92 13.28 -13.14
N LEU A 69 -6.15 11.99 -12.84
CA LEU A 69 -6.28 11.50 -11.47
C LEU A 69 -4.94 11.61 -10.73
N ILE A 70 -3.85 11.19 -11.37
CA ILE A 70 -2.52 11.21 -10.74
C ILE A 70 -2.10 12.67 -10.43
N ARG A 71 -2.36 13.61 -11.34
CA ARG A 71 -2.14 15.05 -11.07
C ARG A 71 -2.99 15.57 -9.90
N ARG A 72 -4.22 15.10 -9.74
CA ARG A 72 -5.08 15.51 -8.61
C ARG A 72 -4.52 14.99 -7.28
N ILE A 73 -4.07 13.74 -7.23
CA ILE A 73 -3.40 13.16 -6.05
C ILE A 73 -2.19 14.02 -5.66
N ALA A 74 -1.31 14.32 -6.63
CA ALA A 74 -0.14 15.17 -6.41
C ALA A 74 -0.51 16.58 -5.92
N LYS A 75 -1.48 17.23 -6.60
CA LYS A 75 -1.92 18.60 -6.27
C LYS A 75 -2.58 18.70 -4.89
N ALA A 76 -3.18 17.61 -4.40
CA ALA A 76 -3.71 17.52 -3.03
C ALA A 76 -2.60 17.37 -1.96
N GLY A 77 -1.33 17.35 -2.35
CA GLY A 77 -0.19 17.27 -1.44
C GLY A 77 0.09 15.86 -0.92
N HIS A 78 -0.44 14.83 -1.59
CA HIS A 78 -0.13 13.44 -1.29
C HIS A 78 1.16 12.99 -1.98
N GLU A 79 1.84 12.04 -1.36
CA GLU A 79 3.01 11.39 -1.95
C GLU A 79 2.55 10.34 -2.98
N ILE A 80 3.28 10.22 -4.09
CA ILE A 80 3.00 9.23 -5.13
C ILE A 80 4.15 8.22 -5.17
N ALA A 81 3.79 6.95 -5.17
CA ALA A 81 4.69 5.80 -5.19
C ALA A 81 4.28 4.81 -6.28
N SER A 82 5.15 3.89 -6.67
CA SER A 82 4.85 2.86 -7.67
C SER A 82 4.25 1.61 -7.03
N HIS A 83 3.21 1.06 -7.64
CA HIS A 83 2.64 -0.25 -7.30
C HIS A 83 2.89 -1.31 -8.39
N GLY A 84 3.92 -1.10 -9.21
CA GLY A 84 4.13 -1.85 -10.45
C GLY A 84 3.13 -1.44 -11.55
N TYR A 85 3.25 -2.02 -12.73
CA TYR A 85 2.40 -1.64 -13.86
C TYR A 85 1.14 -2.49 -13.92
N TRP A 86 1.29 -3.82 -13.88
CA TRP A 86 0.22 -4.79 -14.18
C TRP A 86 -0.38 -5.50 -12.96
N HIS A 87 -0.12 -5.02 -11.74
CA HIS A 87 -0.51 -5.66 -10.49
C HIS A 87 -0.15 -7.17 -10.47
N GLN A 88 1.09 -7.48 -10.84
CA GLN A 88 1.59 -8.86 -10.90
C GLN A 88 2.33 -9.25 -9.62
N LEU A 89 2.22 -10.53 -9.25
CA LEU A 89 2.97 -11.06 -8.13
C LEU A 89 4.45 -11.13 -8.52
N VAL A 90 5.31 -10.46 -7.75
CA VAL A 90 6.75 -10.33 -8.02
C VAL A 90 7.42 -11.69 -8.18
N TYR A 91 7.07 -12.68 -7.36
CA TYR A 91 7.62 -14.03 -7.47
C TYR A 91 7.13 -14.84 -8.68
N GLU A 92 6.22 -14.30 -9.50
CA GLU A 92 5.78 -14.88 -10.77
C GLU A 92 6.47 -14.23 -11.98
N LEU A 93 7.28 -13.19 -11.74
CA LEU A 93 8.04 -12.49 -12.77
C LEU A 93 9.49 -12.98 -12.80
N THR A 94 10.10 -12.98 -13.99
CA THR A 94 11.57 -13.03 -14.08
C THR A 94 12.16 -11.69 -13.66
N PRO A 95 13.47 -11.64 -13.28
CA PRO A 95 14.17 -10.38 -13.04
C PRO A 95 13.99 -9.34 -14.16
N GLU A 96 14.09 -9.76 -15.42
CA GLU A 96 13.94 -8.89 -16.59
C GLU A 96 12.51 -8.36 -16.73
N GLU A 97 11.52 -9.23 -16.53
CA GLU A 97 10.11 -8.83 -16.53
C GLU A 97 9.80 -7.85 -15.38
N PHE A 98 10.40 -8.05 -14.21
CA PHE A 98 10.25 -7.17 -13.07
C PHE A 98 10.86 -5.79 -13.32
N VAL A 99 12.09 -5.73 -13.86
CA VAL A 99 12.74 -4.46 -14.24
C VAL A 99 11.90 -3.70 -15.27
N ALA A 100 11.38 -4.41 -16.28
CA ALA A 100 10.48 -3.81 -17.26
C ALA A 100 9.18 -3.29 -16.61
N ASP A 101 8.56 -4.05 -15.71
CA ASP A 101 7.32 -3.65 -15.02
C ASP A 101 7.52 -2.37 -14.17
N ILE A 102 8.59 -2.31 -13.36
CA ILE A 102 8.86 -1.15 -12.51
C ILE A 102 9.29 0.08 -13.32
N SER A 103 10.04 -0.10 -14.42
CA SER A 103 10.41 1.01 -15.31
C SER A 103 9.18 1.59 -15.99
N ASN A 104 8.36 0.74 -16.62
CA ASN A 104 7.13 1.17 -17.28
C ASN A 104 6.17 1.86 -16.30
N SER A 105 6.05 1.33 -15.08
CA SER A 105 5.24 1.95 -14.02
C SER A 105 5.74 3.35 -13.67
N ARG A 106 7.05 3.50 -13.44
CA ARG A 106 7.66 4.79 -13.11
C ARG A 106 7.49 5.80 -14.25
N ASP A 107 7.71 5.38 -15.49
CA ASP A 107 7.58 6.25 -16.66
C ASP A 107 6.13 6.71 -16.84
N ALA A 108 5.15 5.80 -16.71
CA ALA A 108 3.74 6.13 -16.76
C ALA A 108 3.34 7.17 -15.69
N ILE A 109 3.79 6.98 -14.45
CA ILE A 109 3.50 7.92 -13.35
C ILE A 109 4.19 9.26 -13.57
N ALA A 110 5.48 9.25 -13.91
CA ALA A 110 6.26 10.46 -14.18
C ALA A 110 5.66 11.27 -15.34
N ASN A 111 5.24 10.60 -16.43
CA ASN A 111 4.56 11.25 -17.55
C ASN A 111 3.20 11.85 -17.14
N ALA A 112 2.50 11.24 -16.18
CA ALA A 112 1.20 11.73 -15.74
C ALA A 112 1.29 13.02 -14.89
N CYS A 113 2.26 13.11 -13.96
CA CYS A 113 2.34 14.20 -12.97
C CYS A 113 3.66 14.98 -12.92
N GLY A 114 4.69 14.59 -13.66
CA GLY A 114 6.00 15.25 -13.69
C GLY A 114 6.84 15.05 -12.42
N LEU A 115 6.48 14.11 -11.56
CA LEU A 115 7.20 13.81 -10.32
C LEU A 115 8.07 12.56 -10.47
N GLN A 116 9.21 12.55 -9.78
CA GLN A 116 10.02 11.35 -9.62
C GLN A 116 9.36 10.40 -8.62
N VAL A 117 9.45 9.10 -8.90
CA VAL A 117 8.87 8.04 -8.07
C VAL A 117 10.01 7.25 -7.44
N GLU A 118 10.13 7.36 -6.12
CA GLU A 118 11.25 6.76 -5.36
C GLU A 118 10.81 5.61 -4.44
N ALA A 119 9.51 5.49 -4.18
CA ALA A 119 8.94 4.46 -3.32
C ALA A 119 8.21 3.39 -4.14
N TYR A 120 8.32 2.14 -3.71
CA TYR A 120 7.65 1.00 -4.31
C TYR A 120 6.89 0.17 -3.28
N ARG A 121 5.79 -0.45 -3.71
CA ARG A 121 5.11 -1.53 -3.00
C ARG A 121 4.73 -2.62 -3.98
N ALA A 122 5.08 -3.85 -3.66
CA ALA A 122 4.72 -5.00 -4.46
C ALA A 122 3.21 -5.27 -4.40
N PRO A 123 2.56 -5.52 -5.55
CA PRO A 123 1.21 -6.05 -5.61
C PRO A 123 0.99 -7.21 -4.65
N SER A 124 -0.05 -7.13 -3.83
CA SER A 124 -0.34 -8.15 -2.81
C SER A 124 0.81 -8.44 -1.83
N PHE A 125 1.71 -7.49 -1.58
CA PHE A 125 2.89 -7.66 -0.73
C PHE A 125 3.76 -8.87 -1.13
N SER A 126 3.90 -9.11 -2.43
CA SER A 126 4.50 -10.33 -2.96
C SER A 126 6.03 -10.37 -2.93
N ILE A 127 6.71 -9.44 -2.25
CA ILE A 127 8.12 -9.62 -1.89
C ILE A 127 8.18 -10.55 -0.68
N VAL A 128 8.47 -11.81 -0.95
CA VAL A 128 8.58 -12.90 0.03
C VAL A 128 9.99 -13.49 -0.04
N GLN A 129 10.28 -14.49 0.81
CA GLN A 129 11.61 -15.11 0.87
C GLN A 129 12.21 -15.50 -0.50
N ARG A 130 11.40 -16.10 -1.39
CA ARG A 130 11.84 -16.52 -2.73
C ARG A 130 12.04 -15.37 -3.74
N SER A 131 11.65 -14.14 -3.40
CA SER A 131 11.70 -12.99 -4.28
C SER A 131 12.39 -11.77 -3.65
N LEU A 132 13.26 -11.99 -2.65
CA LEU A 132 14.08 -10.92 -2.07
C LEU A 132 15.05 -10.30 -3.07
N TRP A 133 15.40 -11.01 -4.15
CA TRP A 133 16.16 -10.47 -5.29
C TRP A 133 15.54 -9.20 -5.87
N ALA A 134 14.23 -9.00 -5.71
CA ALA A 134 13.55 -7.82 -6.22
C ALA A 134 14.03 -6.53 -5.53
N LEU A 135 14.50 -6.60 -4.28
CA LEU A 135 15.03 -5.45 -3.55
C LEU A 135 16.32 -4.92 -4.19
N ASP A 136 17.18 -5.82 -4.65
CA ASP A 136 18.43 -5.45 -5.32
C ASP A 136 18.13 -4.72 -6.62
N LEU A 137 17.15 -5.21 -7.39
CA LEU A 137 16.73 -4.60 -8.65
C LEU A 137 15.97 -3.28 -8.44
N LEU A 138 15.19 -3.15 -7.35
CA LEU A 138 14.58 -1.88 -6.98
C LEU A 138 15.66 -0.81 -6.70
N ALA A 139 16.68 -1.16 -5.90
CA ALA A 139 17.79 -0.26 -5.60
C ALA A 139 18.60 0.09 -6.87
N GLU A 140 18.92 -0.90 -7.70
CA GLU A 140 19.60 -0.69 -8.99
C GLU A 140 18.83 0.27 -9.90
N ASN A 141 17.49 0.18 -9.88
CA ASN A 141 16.63 1.04 -10.68
C ASN A 141 16.23 2.33 -9.95
N GLY A 142 16.90 2.72 -8.86
CA GLY A 142 16.74 4.04 -8.24
C GLY A 142 15.55 4.20 -7.31
N PHE A 143 14.90 3.11 -6.89
CA PHE A 143 13.97 3.16 -5.76
C PHE A 143 14.75 3.21 -4.44
N THR A 144 14.36 4.11 -3.56
CA THR A 144 15.01 4.34 -2.26
C THR A 144 14.19 3.81 -1.09
N ILE A 145 12.89 3.53 -1.32
CA ILE A 145 11.96 3.04 -0.31
C ILE A 145 11.19 1.82 -0.84
N ASP A 146 11.14 0.76 -0.04
CA ASP A 146 10.21 -0.36 -0.20
C ASP A 146 9.19 -0.39 0.96
N SER A 147 8.01 -0.95 0.68
CA SER A 147 6.97 -1.19 1.66
C SER A 147 6.21 -2.47 1.34
N SER A 148 6.96 -3.55 1.16
CA SER A 148 6.44 -4.82 0.65
C SER A 148 6.60 -5.99 1.62
N ILE A 149 7.59 -5.97 2.52
CA ILE A 149 7.87 -7.10 3.40
C ILE A 149 6.90 -7.10 4.57
N PHE A 150 5.88 -7.94 4.49
CA PHE A 150 4.88 -8.05 5.55
C PHE A 150 5.35 -9.03 6.65
N PRO A 151 5.63 -8.60 7.90
CA PRO A 151 6.06 -9.47 9.00
C PRO A 151 4.91 -10.30 9.61
N ILE A 152 4.26 -11.13 8.78
CA ILE A 152 3.18 -12.04 9.19
C ILE A 152 3.41 -13.45 8.65
N GLY A 153 2.77 -14.43 9.27
CA GLY A 153 2.74 -15.81 8.81
C GLY A 153 1.34 -16.32 8.46
N GLY A 154 1.28 -17.47 7.78
CA GLY A 154 0.02 -18.19 7.52
C GLY A 154 -0.87 -17.59 6.43
N HIS A 155 -0.36 -16.65 5.61
CA HIS A 155 -1.08 -16.15 4.44
C HIS A 155 -0.67 -16.91 3.17
N ASP A 156 -1.60 -17.09 2.23
CA ASP A 156 -1.45 -17.96 1.06
C ASP A 156 -0.59 -17.37 -0.08
N ARG A 157 -0.23 -16.08 0.01
CA ARG A 157 0.45 -15.34 -1.06
C ARG A 157 1.61 -14.48 -0.62
N TYR A 158 1.64 -14.08 0.64
CA TYR A 158 2.57 -13.06 1.13
C TYR A 158 2.90 -13.31 2.60
N GLY A 159 3.85 -12.55 3.09
CA GLY A 159 4.27 -12.59 4.49
C GLY A 159 5.59 -13.34 4.65
N ILE A 160 6.44 -12.78 5.52
CA ILE A 160 7.67 -13.38 5.97
C ILE A 160 7.60 -13.47 7.50
N PRO A 161 7.30 -14.64 8.07
CA PRO A 161 7.32 -14.83 9.52
C PRO A 161 8.68 -14.41 10.11
N GLY A 162 8.67 -13.56 11.13
CA GLY A 162 9.89 -13.09 11.80
C GLY A 162 10.67 -12.00 11.06
N ALA A 163 10.14 -11.44 9.96
CA ALA A 163 10.71 -10.23 9.38
C ALA A 163 10.64 -9.05 10.37
N ARG A 164 11.53 -8.08 10.20
CA ARG A 164 11.62 -6.89 11.05
C ARG A 164 10.35 -6.06 10.93
N GLU A 165 9.87 -5.52 12.05
CA GLU A 165 8.63 -4.73 12.09
C GLU A 165 8.90 -3.21 12.11
N GLU A 166 10.13 -2.79 12.42
CA GLU A 166 10.53 -1.38 12.44
C GLU A 166 10.93 -0.89 11.05
N ILE A 167 10.92 0.44 10.87
CA ILE A 167 11.58 1.07 9.71
C ILE A 167 13.08 0.81 9.80
N HIS A 168 13.65 0.28 8.72
CA HIS A 168 15.06 -0.08 8.65
C HIS A 168 15.62 0.04 7.24
N ASP A 169 16.93 0.15 7.14
CA ASP A 169 17.64 0.15 5.87
C ASP A 169 18.14 -1.28 5.58
N LEU A 170 17.95 -1.72 4.35
CA LEU A 170 18.46 -2.98 3.80
C LEU A 170 19.62 -2.66 2.87
N ALA A 171 20.72 -3.40 2.99
CA ALA A 171 21.87 -3.28 2.10
C ALA A 171 21.66 -4.17 0.87
N THR A 172 21.95 -3.63 -0.30
CA THR A 172 21.91 -4.31 -1.60
C THR A 172 23.27 -4.11 -2.29
N PRO A 173 23.61 -4.90 -3.32
CA PRO A 173 24.79 -4.63 -4.15
C PRO A 173 24.80 -3.25 -4.82
N HIS A 174 23.63 -2.61 -4.95
CA HIS A 174 23.44 -1.35 -5.68
C HIS A 174 23.16 -0.15 -4.76
N GLY A 175 23.39 -0.30 -3.44
CA GLY A 175 23.14 0.75 -2.45
C GLY A 175 22.25 0.27 -1.33
N SER A 176 21.47 1.16 -0.73
CA SER A 176 20.56 0.82 0.36
C SER A 176 19.13 1.24 0.04
N ILE A 177 18.18 0.39 0.41
CA ILE A 177 16.75 0.64 0.31
C ILE A 177 16.14 0.68 1.71
N CYS A 178 15.34 1.70 1.99
CA CYS A 178 14.63 1.83 3.26
C CYS A 178 13.33 1.04 3.21
N GLU A 179 13.20 0.01 4.05
CA GLU A 179 11.97 -0.75 4.21
C GLU A 179 11.10 -0.11 5.30
N PHE A 180 9.84 0.19 4.94
CA PHE A 180 8.77 0.46 5.90
C PHE A 180 7.71 -0.66 5.83
N PRO A 181 7.80 -1.66 6.71
CA PRO A 181 6.92 -2.82 6.68
C PRO A 181 5.44 -2.47 6.88
N PRO A 182 4.51 -3.11 6.11
CA PRO A 182 3.10 -3.11 6.45
C PRO A 182 2.90 -3.61 7.88
N SER A 183 2.08 -2.90 8.66
CA SER A 183 2.02 -3.15 10.09
C SER A 183 1.03 -4.24 10.46
N ALA A 184 1.46 -5.10 11.39
CA ALA A 184 0.59 -5.93 12.20
C ALA A 184 0.88 -5.66 13.68
N TRP A 185 -0.13 -5.90 14.52
CA TRP A 185 0.02 -5.90 15.97
C TRP A 185 -0.26 -7.29 16.52
N SER A 186 0.68 -7.80 17.32
CA SER A 186 0.61 -9.12 17.95
C SER A 186 0.48 -8.98 19.46
N ARG A 187 -0.54 -9.61 20.03
CA ARG A 187 -0.65 -9.88 21.48
C ARG A 187 -1.33 -11.25 21.63
N PRO A 188 -0.60 -12.33 21.94
CA PRO A 188 -1.15 -13.68 21.95
C PRO A 188 -2.50 -13.77 22.67
N PRO A 189 -3.52 -14.41 22.07
CA PRO A 189 -3.50 -15.10 20.77
C PRO A 189 -3.82 -14.21 19.54
N LEU A 190 -3.95 -12.90 19.71
CA LEU A 190 -4.32 -11.97 18.64
C LEU A 190 -3.12 -11.60 17.75
N HIS A 191 -3.34 -11.64 16.45
CA HIS A 191 -2.44 -11.10 15.43
C HIS A 191 -3.27 -10.32 14.42
N LEU A 192 -3.13 -8.99 14.44
CA LEU A 192 -4.03 -8.05 13.76
C LEU A 192 -3.25 -7.21 12.73
N PRO A 193 -3.28 -7.60 11.44
CA PRO A 193 -2.86 -6.73 10.35
C PRO A 193 -3.66 -5.41 10.32
N ILE A 194 -2.99 -4.32 9.93
CA ILE A 194 -3.56 -2.97 9.95
C ILE A 194 -3.82 -2.52 8.52
N GLY A 195 -5.08 -2.62 8.07
CA GLY A 195 -5.52 -2.16 6.75
C GLY A 195 -6.16 -3.24 5.89
N GLY A 196 -6.43 -2.88 4.64
CA GLY A 196 -6.99 -3.75 3.60
C GLY A 196 -8.24 -4.51 4.03
N GLY A 197 -8.35 -5.75 3.55
CA GLY A 197 -9.48 -6.63 3.90
C GLY A 197 -9.68 -6.84 5.41
N TYR A 198 -8.62 -6.74 6.22
CA TYR A 198 -8.73 -6.86 7.68
C TYR A 198 -9.49 -5.68 8.30
N PHE A 199 -9.30 -4.46 7.80
CA PHE A 199 -10.04 -3.28 8.24
C PHE A 199 -11.54 -3.37 7.93
N ARG A 200 -11.91 -3.99 6.80
CA ARG A 200 -13.31 -4.24 6.47
C ARG A 200 -13.94 -5.28 7.41
N LEU A 201 -13.22 -6.38 7.65
CA LEU A 201 -13.72 -7.52 8.43
C LEU A 201 -13.79 -7.24 9.93
N PHE A 202 -12.80 -6.54 10.50
CA PHE A 202 -12.76 -6.29 11.94
C PHE A 202 -13.47 -4.98 12.33
N PRO A 203 -14.08 -4.92 13.53
CA PRO A 203 -14.60 -3.66 14.07
C PRO A 203 -13.49 -2.60 14.19
N LEU A 204 -13.83 -1.33 13.93
CA LEU A 204 -12.88 -0.21 13.99
C LEU A 204 -12.04 -0.19 15.28
N ARG A 205 -12.65 -0.48 16.44
CA ARG A 205 -11.96 -0.55 17.74
C ARG A 205 -10.75 -1.48 17.76
N LEU A 206 -10.78 -2.57 16.99
CA LEU A 206 -9.65 -3.51 16.90
C LEU A 206 -8.51 -2.93 16.08
N THR A 207 -8.82 -2.26 14.97
CA THR A 207 -7.80 -1.54 14.17
C THR A 207 -7.18 -0.40 14.97
N THR A 208 -7.98 0.39 15.68
CA THR A 208 -7.47 1.44 16.57
C THR A 208 -6.58 0.85 17.67
N ALA A 209 -7.02 -0.22 18.34
CA ALA A 209 -6.23 -0.89 19.36
C ALA A 209 -4.91 -1.47 18.82
N ALA A 210 -4.91 -1.97 17.58
CA ALA A 210 -3.71 -2.46 16.89
C ALA A 210 -2.73 -1.32 16.60
N ILE A 211 -3.21 -0.20 16.05
CA ILE A 211 -2.37 1.00 15.82
C ILE A 211 -1.78 1.51 17.15
N ASP A 212 -2.59 1.66 18.18
CA ASP A 212 -2.13 2.09 19.50
C ASP A 212 -1.15 1.08 20.12
N GLY A 213 -1.34 -0.21 19.83
CA GLY A 213 -0.44 -1.30 20.21
C GLY A 213 0.95 -1.16 19.60
N VAL A 214 1.01 -0.94 18.29
CA VAL A 214 2.26 -0.67 17.56
C VAL A 214 2.94 0.59 18.09
N ARG A 215 2.18 1.66 18.32
CA ARG A 215 2.73 2.92 18.87
C ARG A 215 3.28 2.76 20.27
N ARG A 216 2.66 1.91 21.11
CA ARG A 216 3.18 1.55 22.44
C ARG A 216 4.49 0.77 22.40
N GLN A 217 4.80 0.11 21.28
CA GLN A 217 6.11 -0.52 21.02
C GLN A 217 7.17 0.48 20.53
N GLY A 218 6.84 1.77 20.42
CA GLY A 218 7.80 2.82 20.07
C GLY A 218 8.03 3.00 18.56
N ARG A 219 7.23 2.36 17.70
CA ARG A 219 7.31 2.49 16.24
C ARG A 219 5.99 3.05 15.65
N PRO A 220 6.02 3.79 14.52
CA PRO A 220 4.80 4.22 13.85
C PRO A 220 4.08 3.03 13.22
N ALA A 221 2.76 3.07 13.15
CA ALA A 221 1.99 2.10 12.39
C ALA A 221 1.85 2.54 10.93
N MET A 222 1.74 1.57 10.03
CA MET A 222 1.31 1.78 8.65
C MET A 222 -0.09 1.21 8.47
N PHE A 223 -0.99 2.04 7.94
CA PHE A 223 -2.32 1.64 7.50
C PHE A 223 -2.37 1.67 5.97
N TYR A 224 -2.95 0.64 5.36
CA TYR A 224 -3.19 0.59 3.92
C TYR A 224 -4.66 0.35 3.60
N ILE A 225 -5.13 0.86 2.46
CA ILE A 225 -6.47 0.66 1.93
C ILE A 225 -6.42 0.79 0.40
N HIS A 226 -7.44 0.31 -0.29
CA HIS A 226 -7.62 0.52 -1.73
C HIS A 226 -8.84 1.40 -1.99
N PRO A 227 -8.86 2.21 -3.08
CA PRO A 227 -10.02 3.03 -3.42
C PRO A 227 -11.31 2.22 -3.54
N TRP A 228 -11.26 1.03 -4.15
CA TRP A 228 -12.44 0.18 -4.32
C TRP A 228 -13.06 -0.28 -2.99
N GLU A 229 -12.34 -0.23 -1.87
CA GLU A 229 -12.87 -0.65 -0.57
C GLU A 229 -13.94 0.28 0.01
N ILE A 230 -13.95 1.54 -0.45
CA ILE A 230 -14.96 2.55 -0.07
C ILE A 230 -16.11 2.64 -1.08
N ASP A 231 -16.07 1.84 -2.15
CA ASP A 231 -17.14 1.71 -3.13
C ASP A 231 -17.97 0.46 -2.90
N ALA A 232 -19.05 0.59 -2.12
CA ALA A 232 -19.95 -0.53 -1.87
C ALA A 232 -20.81 -0.94 -3.07
N GLN A 233 -20.87 -0.11 -4.12
CA GLN A 233 -21.68 -0.32 -5.32
C GLN A 233 -20.86 -0.79 -6.52
N GLN A 234 -19.58 -1.10 -6.31
CA GLN A 234 -18.72 -1.68 -7.34
C GLN A 234 -19.36 -2.93 -7.98
N PRO A 235 -19.18 -3.12 -9.31
CA PRO A 235 -19.67 -4.32 -9.99
C PRO A 235 -19.15 -5.60 -9.36
N ARG A 236 -19.97 -6.66 -9.42
CA ARG A 236 -19.60 -7.96 -8.86
C ARG A 236 -19.04 -8.88 -9.92
N ILE A 237 -17.91 -9.51 -9.61
CA ILE A 237 -17.32 -10.58 -10.41
C ILE A 237 -17.98 -11.91 -10.06
N ASP A 238 -18.56 -12.56 -11.07
CA ASP A 238 -19.21 -13.86 -10.96
C ASP A 238 -18.21 -15.03 -10.91
N ARG A 239 -18.71 -16.18 -10.45
CA ARG A 239 -17.99 -17.48 -10.45
C ARG A 239 -16.65 -17.48 -9.70
N VAL A 240 -16.45 -16.59 -8.74
CA VAL A 240 -15.29 -16.60 -7.83
C VAL A 240 -15.51 -17.55 -6.63
N SER A 241 -14.42 -17.98 -5.99
CA SER A 241 -14.50 -18.84 -4.80
C SER A 241 -15.27 -18.15 -3.65
N ARG A 242 -15.87 -18.93 -2.75
CA ARG A 242 -16.54 -18.39 -1.54
C ARG A 242 -15.57 -17.58 -0.67
N LYS A 243 -14.31 -18.04 -0.53
CA LYS A 243 -13.24 -17.34 0.20
C LYS A 243 -12.96 -15.95 -0.41
N THR A 244 -12.81 -15.88 -1.74
CA THR A 244 -12.56 -14.63 -2.46
C THR A 244 -13.76 -13.68 -2.34
N ARG A 245 -14.98 -14.19 -2.55
CA ARG A 245 -16.22 -13.40 -2.41
C ARG A 245 -16.33 -12.81 -1.00
N PHE A 246 -16.10 -13.62 0.03
CA PHE A 246 -16.12 -13.17 1.41
C PHE A 246 -15.06 -12.09 1.66
N ARG A 247 -13.80 -12.37 1.32
CA ARG A 247 -12.70 -11.43 1.55
C ARG A 247 -12.92 -10.12 0.83
N HIS A 248 -13.48 -10.11 -0.39
CA HIS A 248 -13.60 -8.91 -1.21
C HIS A 248 -14.83 -8.05 -0.84
N TYR A 249 -16.03 -8.63 -0.70
CA TYR A 249 -17.26 -7.84 -0.58
C TYR A 249 -17.76 -7.57 0.84
N VAL A 250 -17.32 -8.35 1.84
CA VAL A 250 -17.85 -8.19 3.20
C VAL A 250 -17.31 -6.90 3.83
N GLY A 251 -18.23 -6.10 4.37
CA GLY A 251 -17.92 -4.89 5.14
C GLY A 251 -17.79 -3.60 4.31
N LEU A 252 -17.87 -3.67 2.98
CA LEU A 252 -17.70 -2.50 2.07
C LEU A 252 -18.61 -1.31 2.45
N GLN A 253 -19.87 -1.57 2.80
CA GLN A 253 -20.85 -0.54 3.16
C GLN A 253 -20.50 0.24 4.44
N HIS A 254 -19.50 -0.20 5.20
CA HIS A 254 -19.06 0.45 6.44
C HIS A 254 -17.66 1.06 6.33
N THR A 255 -16.88 0.72 5.30
CA THR A 255 -15.46 1.06 5.19
C THR A 255 -15.23 2.57 5.22
N GLU A 256 -15.92 3.33 4.37
CA GLU A 256 -15.72 4.78 4.25
C GLU A 256 -15.97 5.52 5.57
N ARG A 257 -17.12 5.24 6.22
CA ARG A 257 -17.47 5.83 7.52
C ARG A 257 -16.45 5.46 8.61
N ARG A 258 -15.96 4.21 8.61
CA ARG A 258 -14.94 3.78 9.57
C ARG A 258 -13.60 4.45 9.29
N LEU A 259 -13.22 4.62 8.03
CA LEU A 259 -11.98 5.28 7.63
C LEU A 259 -12.00 6.74 8.08
N ARG A 260 -13.09 7.47 7.81
CA ARG A 260 -13.29 8.84 8.28
C ARG A 260 -13.07 8.94 9.80
N ARG A 261 -13.68 8.04 10.57
CA ARG A 261 -13.51 8.00 12.03
C ARG A 261 -12.08 7.65 12.46
N LEU A 262 -11.42 6.75 11.74
CA LEU A 262 -10.03 6.38 12.00
C LEU A 262 -9.11 7.59 11.82
N CYS A 263 -9.22 8.30 10.69
CA CYS A 263 -8.43 9.49 10.40
C CYS A 263 -8.67 10.65 11.40
N GLN A 264 -9.89 10.79 11.91
CA GLN A 264 -10.21 11.78 12.96
C GLN A 264 -9.58 11.46 14.33
N THR A 265 -9.17 10.21 14.56
CA THR A 265 -8.74 9.73 15.90
C THR A 265 -7.29 9.29 15.95
N GLN A 266 -6.61 9.20 14.81
CA GLN A 266 -5.23 8.77 14.70
C GLN A 266 -4.43 9.76 13.85
N PRO A 267 -3.22 10.16 14.28
CA PRO A 267 -2.39 11.05 13.48
C PRO A 267 -1.81 10.26 12.31
N PHE A 268 -1.98 10.78 11.10
CA PHE A 268 -1.46 10.19 9.87
C PHE A 268 -0.67 11.22 9.05
N ASP A 269 0.33 10.76 8.32
CA ASP A 269 1.02 11.52 7.30
C ASP A 269 1.52 10.59 6.17
N THR A 270 2.23 11.16 5.20
CA THR A 270 2.87 10.37 4.14
C THR A 270 3.99 9.49 4.69
N LEU A 271 4.25 8.40 3.98
CA LEU A 271 5.27 7.41 4.29
C LEU A 271 6.65 8.06 4.42
N SER A 272 7.06 8.90 3.47
CA SER A 272 8.35 9.62 3.54
C SER A 272 8.44 10.58 4.73
N ALA A 273 7.35 11.27 5.09
CA ALA A 273 7.33 12.16 6.26
C ALA A 273 7.53 11.36 7.57
N VAL A 274 6.89 10.20 7.68
CA VAL A 274 7.04 9.30 8.83
C VAL A 274 8.47 8.74 8.91
N ILE A 275 9.05 8.26 7.79
CA ILE A 275 10.45 7.80 7.75
C ILE A 275 11.40 8.90 8.22
N LYS A 276 11.27 10.12 7.69
CA LYS A 276 12.10 11.27 8.08
C LYS A 276 11.99 11.59 9.58
N SER A 277 10.77 11.54 10.11
CA SER A 277 10.50 11.76 11.55
C SER A 277 11.13 10.70 12.44
N VAL A 278 11.21 9.45 11.99
CA VAL A 278 11.89 8.36 12.72
C VAL A 278 13.41 8.47 12.60
N LYS A 279 13.95 8.69 11.39
CA LYS A 279 15.41 8.77 11.16
C LYS A 279 16.05 9.96 11.89
N SER A 280 15.43 11.14 11.83
CA SER A 280 15.93 12.35 12.53
C SER A 280 16.07 12.21 14.04
N ARG A 281 15.36 11.26 14.67
CA ARG A 281 15.47 10.99 16.11
C ARG A 281 16.46 9.90 16.47
N ARG A 282 16.88 9.07 15.49
CA ARG A 282 17.92 8.05 15.69
C ARG A 282 19.31 8.65 15.65
N THR A 283 19.50 9.79 14.98
CA THR A 283 20.75 10.55 15.02
C THR A 283 20.85 11.27 16.37
N PRO A 284 21.78 10.90 17.27
CA PRO A 284 22.01 11.71 18.47
C PRO A 284 22.44 13.10 18.01
N ALA A 285 21.88 14.14 18.62
CA ALA A 285 22.44 15.48 18.48
C ALA A 285 23.90 15.39 18.91
N THR A 286 24.83 15.53 17.96
CA THR A 286 26.23 15.79 18.27
C THR A 286 26.25 17.12 19.03
N CYS A 287 26.36 17.04 20.36
CA CYS A 287 26.72 18.20 21.16
C CYS A 287 28.08 18.68 20.65
N HIS A 288 28.09 19.84 20.01
CA HIS A 288 29.30 20.63 19.78
C HIS A 288 29.58 21.49 21.01
#